data_AF-A0A3D5K4S1-F1
#
_entry.id   AF-A0A3D5K4S1-F1
#
_cell.length_a   1.000
_cell.length_b   1.000
_cell.length_c   1.000
_cell.angle_alpha   90.00
_cell.angle_beta   90.00
_cell.angle_gamma   90.00
#
_symmetry.space_group_name_H-M   'P 1'
#
loop_
_entity.id
_entity.type
_entity.pdbx_description
1 polymer ?
#
loop_
_entity_poly.entity_id
_entity_poly.type
_entity_poly.pdbx_seq_one_letter_code
_entity_poly.pdbx_strand_id
1 'polypeptide(L)'
;MEAIVRPIATWDEWPESARGIFQAFRSAAGEDMVLEKNLFVEAVLPGATICDLAPEDHDEYRRPFSELGEGRRPTLTWPREIPVA
;
A
#
# COMPACT_ATOMS: atom_id res chain seq x y z
N MET A 1 3.90 -15.47 1.51
CA MET A 1 2.67 -16.13 1.02
C MET A 1 2.07 -15.17 0.01
N GLU A 2 2.03 -15.53 -1.28
CA GLU A 2 1.40 -14.67 -2.28
C GLU A 2 -0.10 -14.96 -2.33
N ALA A 3 -0.92 -13.93 -2.07
CA ALA A 3 -2.37 -14.06 -1.95
C ALA A 3 -3.12 -13.83 -3.28
N ILE A 4 -2.42 -13.49 -4.37
CA ILE A 4 -3.02 -13.22 -5.69
C ILE A 4 -2.78 -14.42 -6.60
N VAL A 5 -3.79 -15.29 -6.68
CA VAL A 5 -3.69 -16.61 -7.34
C VAL A 5 -3.92 -16.57 -8.86
N ARG A 6 -4.35 -15.43 -9.40
CA ARG A 6 -4.56 -15.18 -10.83
C ARG A 6 -4.47 -13.69 -11.14
N PRO A 7 -4.22 -13.30 -12.41
CA PRO A 7 -4.44 -11.94 -12.87
C PRO A 7 -5.88 -11.47 -12.60
N ILE A 8 -6.01 -10.18 -12.37
CA ILE A 8 -7.25 -9.47 -12.07
C ILE A 8 -7.66 -8.78 -13.37
N ALA A 9 -8.79 -9.19 -13.95
CA ALA A 9 -9.12 -8.82 -15.32
C ALA A 9 -9.49 -7.34 -15.48
N THR A 10 -10.00 -6.72 -14.42
CA THR A 10 -10.36 -5.30 -14.38
C THR A 10 -10.28 -4.77 -12.95
N TRP A 11 -10.22 -3.46 -12.79
CA TRP A 11 -10.37 -2.82 -11.48
C TRP A 11 -11.71 -3.12 -10.79
N ASP A 12 -12.74 -3.57 -11.52
CA ASP A 12 -14.03 -3.95 -10.95
C ASP A 12 -13.96 -5.17 -10.02
N GLU A 13 -12.95 -6.02 -10.21
CA GLU A 13 -12.65 -7.17 -9.35
C GLU A 13 -11.83 -6.77 -8.09
N TRP A 14 -11.39 -5.51 -7.99
CA TRP A 14 -10.66 -4.98 -6.84
C TRP A 14 -11.62 -4.30 -5.84
N PRO A 15 -11.37 -4.39 -4.51
CA PRO A 15 -12.21 -3.74 -3.50
C PRO A 15 -12.44 -2.25 -3.82
N GLU A 16 -13.71 -1.85 -3.88
CA GLU A 16 -14.11 -0.49 -4.28
C GLU A 16 -13.44 0.59 -3.42
N SER A 17 -13.40 0.37 -2.09
CA SER A 17 -12.75 1.27 -1.13
C SER A 17 -11.25 1.44 -1.35
N ALA A 18 -10.57 0.44 -1.93
CA ALA A 18 -9.13 0.45 -2.17
C ALA A 18 -8.76 0.83 -3.62
N ARG A 19 -9.71 0.78 -4.56
CA ARG A 19 -9.44 1.00 -5.99
C ARG A 19 -8.77 2.35 -6.26
N GLY A 20 -9.33 3.42 -5.71
CA GLY A 20 -8.82 4.78 -5.94
C GLY A 20 -7.38 4.97 -5.45
N ILE A 21 -7.08 4.46 -4.25
CA ILE A 21 -5.72 4.61 -3.68
C ILE A 21 -4.69 3.76 -4.46
N PHE A 22 -5.04 2.54 -4.88
CA PHE A 22 -4.14 1.69 -5.66
C PHE A 22 -3.92 2.22 -7.08
N GLN A 23 -4.94 2.83 -7.71
CA GLN A 23 -4.76 3.57 -8.96
C GLN A 23 -3.83 4.78 -8.77
N ALA A 24 -3.97 5.52 -7.66
CA ALA A 24 -3.10 6.64 -7.36
C ALA A 24 -1.64 6.23 -7.16
N PHE A 25 -1.36 5.08 -6.50
CA PHE A 25 0.00 4.54 -6.37
C PHE A 25 0.66 4.22 -7.72
N ARG A 26 -0.13 3.85 -8.74
CA ARG A 26 0.37 3.60 -10.10
C ARG A 26 0.60 4.87 -10.93
N SER A 27 0.19 6.02 -10.41
CA SER A 27 0.47 7.32 -11.03
C SER A 27 1.80 7.91 -10.55
N ALA A 28 2.20 9.03 -11.15
CA ALA A 28 3.35 9.81 -10.69
C ALA A 28 3.20 10.33 -9.26
N ALA A 29 1.96 10.58 -8.79
CA ALA A 29 1.69 11.03 -7.43
C ALA A 29 2.03 9.95 -6.37
N GLY A 30 2.10 8.67 -6.77
CA GLY A 30 2.46 7.58 -5.89
C GLY A 30 3.84 7.73 -5.24
N GLU A 31 4.79 8.37 -5.92
CA GLU A 31 6.12 8.68 -5.38
C GLU A 31 6.01 9.55 -4.12
N ASP A 32 5.35 10.70 -4.22
CA ASP A 32 5.12 11.61 -3.07
C ASP A 32 4.30 10.93 -1.97
N MET A 33 3.23 10.22 -2.35
CA MET A 33 2.35 9.55 -1.39
C MET A 33 3.08 8.52 -0.54
N VAL A 34 4.02 7.78 -1.11
CA VAL A 34 4.69 6.70 -0.37
C VAL A 34 6.05 7.14 0.18
N LEU A 35 6.90 7.76 -0.63
CA LEU A 35 8.27 8.09 -0.24
C LEU A 35 8.31 9.25 0.75
N GLU A 36 7.44 10.24 0.60
CA GLU A 36 7.36 11.39 1.50
C GLU A 36 6.34 11.15 2.62
N LYS A 37 5.13 10.72 2.27
CA LYS A 37 4.01 10.65 3.23
C LYS A 37 3.82 9.30 3.92
N ASN A 38 4.59 8.27 3.56
CA ASN A 38 4.49 6.91 4.11
C ASN A 38 3.06 6.32 4.07
N LEU A 39 2.24 6.76 3.12
CA LEU A 39 0.78 6.56 3.16
C LEU A 39 0.37 5.08 3.15
N PHE A 40 1.20 4.21 2.56
CA PHE A 40 0.95 2.77 2.58
C PHE A 40 0.94 2.23 4.02
N VAL A 41 1.94 2.59 4.83
CA VAL A 41 2.04 2.13 6.22
C VAL A 41 1.09 2.90 7.12
N GLU A 42 0.92 4.20 6.92
CA GLU A 42 0.10 5.04 7.82
C GLU A 42 -1.41 4.90 7.61
N ALA A 43 -1.87 4.60 6.39
CA ALA A 43 -3.30 4.58 6.06
C ALA A 43 -3.77 3.24 5.48
N VAL A 44 -3.02 2.64 4.55
CA VAL A 44 -3.46 1.40 3.89
C VAL A 44 -3.36 0.21 4.83
N LEU A 45 -2.25 0.07 5.56
CA LEU A 45 -2.05 -1.01 6.53
C LEU A 45 -3.18 -1.05 7.59
N PRO A 46 -3.45 0.01 8.37
CA PRO A 46 -4.53 -0.02 9.37
C PRO A 46 -5.92 -0.12 8.74
N GLY A 47 -6.12 0.43 7.53
CA GLY A 47 -7.38 0.28 6.79
C GLY A 47 -7.61 -1.14 6.24
N ALA A 48 -6.57 -1.97 6.19
CA ALA A 48 -6.61 -3.35 5.71
C ALA A 48 -6.64 -4.40 6.84
N THR A 49 -6.66 -3.98 8.11
CA THR A 49 -6.81 -4.87 9.26
C THR A 49 -8.27 -4.98 9.70
N ILE A 50 -8.68 -6.17 10.17
CA ILE A 50 -10.04 -6.39 10.69
C ILE A 50 -10.22 -5.77 12.08
N CYS A 51 -9.15 -5.79 12.88
CA CYS A 51 -9.10 -5.19 14.21
C CYS A 51 -8.34 -3.88 14.16
N ASP A 52 -8.63 -3.00 15.12
CA ASP A 52 -7.84 -1.80 15.35
C ASP A 52 -6.41 -2.19 15.72
N LEU A 53 -5.44 -1.62 15.02
CA LEU A 53 -4.02 -1.83 15.28
C LEU A 53 -3.61 -0.96 16.48
N ALA A 54 -3.06 -1.57 17.52
CA ALA A 54 -2.57 -0.83 18.66
C ALA A 54 -1.40 0.10 18.23
N PRO A 55 -1.23 1.27 18.86
CA PRO A 55 -0.16 2.20 18.48
C PRO A 55 1.23 1.56 18.49
N GLU A 56 1.52 0.71 19.47
CA GLU A 56 2.80 0.04 19.64
C GLU A 56 3.06 -0.99 18.52
N ASP A 57 2.01 -1.69 18.08
CA ASP A 57 2.09 -2.62 16.95
C ASP A 57 2.32 -1.87 15.64
N HIS A 58 1.64 -0.73 15.46
CA HIS A 58 1.82 0.12 14.29
C HIS A 58 3.23 0.72 14.23
N ASP A 59 3.81 1.10 15.39
CA ASP A 59 5.19 1.58 15.48
C ASP A 59 6.20 0.54 14.97
N GLU A 60 6.00 -0.75 15.26
CA GLU A 60 6.86 -1.80 14.71
C GLU A 60 6.74 -1.94 13.19
N TYR A 61 5.56 -1.72 12.62
CA TYR A 61 5.40 -1.64 11.17
C TYR A 61 6.03 -0.37 10.56
N ARG A 62 6.04 0.75 11.29
CA ARG A 62 6.71 1.99 10.85
C ARG A 62 8.23 1.89 10.93
N ARG A 63 8.78 1.12 11.88
CA ARG A 63 10.22 1.07 12.18
C ARG A 63 11.13 0.87 10.96
N PRO A 64 10.82 0.01 9.96
CA PRO A 64 11.66 -0.13 8.77
C PRO A 64 11.55 1.03 7.78
N PHE A 65 10.53 1.88 7.93
CA PHE A 65 10.11 2.92 6.99
C PHE A 65 10.11 4.32 7.63
N SER A 66 10.80 4.50 8.77
CA SER A 66 10.86 5.77 9.50
C SER A 66 11.49 6.88 8.67
N GLU A 67 12.56 6.54 7.94
CA GLU A 67 13.27 7.47 7.07
C GLU A 67 12.50 7.77 5.79
N LEU A 68 12.49 9.05 5.40
CA LEU A 68 11.90 9.54 4.15
C LEU A 68 12.71 9.06 2.94
N GLY A 69 12.02 8.85 1.81
CA GLY A 69 12.66 8.54 0.53
C GLY A 69 12.71 7.04 0.20
N GLU A 70 13.80 6.61 -0.45
CA GLU A 70 13.90 5.30 -1.12
C GLU A 70 13.79 4.08 -0.19
N GLY A 71 14.00 4.23 1.11
CA GLY A 71 13.73 3.14 2.07
C GLY A 71 12.28 2.64 2.01
N ARG A 72 11.34 3.49 1.59
CA ARG A 72 9.91 3.18 1.44
C ARG A 72 9.54 2.61 0.08
N ARG A 73 10.47 2.59 -0.89
CA ARG A 73 10.26 2.10 -2.27
C ARG A 73 9.56 0.75 -2.35
N PRO A 74 9.88 -0.27 -1.52
CA PRO A 74 9.22 -1.56 -1.60
C PRO A 74 7.68 -1.47 -1.43
N THR A 75 7.21 -0.55 -0.59
CA THR A 75 5.78 -0.34 -0.32
C THR A 75 5.05 0.40 -1.46
N LEU A 76 5.78 1.01 -2.40
CA LEU A 76 5.24 1.60 -3.64
C LEU A 76 5.39 0.64 -4.84
N THR A 77 6.48 -0.10 -4.92
CA THR A 77 6.69 -1.07 -6.01
C THR A 77 5.65 -2.19 -5.95
N TRP A 78 5.39 -2.75 -4.76
CA TRP A 78 4.41 -3.84 -4.62
C TRP A 78 3.02 -3.53 -5.21
N PRO A 79 2.34 -2.41 -4.87
CA PRO A 79 1.02 -2.11 -5.46
C PRO A 79 1.06 -1.85 -6.98
N ARG A 80 2.23 -1.49 -7.54
CA ARG A 80 2.44 -1.33 -8.99
C ARG A 80 2.58 -2.67 -9.71
N GLU A 81 3.12 -3.68 -9.05
CA GLU A 81 3.34 -5.03 -9.61
C GLU A 81 2.11 -5.94 -9.55
N ILE A 82 1.02 -5.54 -8.88
CA ILE A 82 -0.20 -6.34 -8.87
C ILE A 82 -0.71 -6.54 -10.31
N PRO A 83 -0.99 -7.77 -10.77
CA PRO A 83 -1.41 -8.02 -12.15
C PRO A 83 -2.89 -7.66 -12.36
N VAL A 84 -3.21 -6.36 -12.35
CA VAL A 84 -4.54 -5.81 -12.72
C VAL A 84 -4.45 -5.23 -14.13
N ALA A 85 -5.31 -5.75 -15.02
CA ALA A 85 -5.47 -5.29 -16.39
C ALA A 85 -6.31 -4.00 -16.52
#